data_AF-A0A354FBN3-F1
#
_entry.id   AF-A0A354FBN3-F1
#
_cell.length_a   1.000
_cell.length_b   1.000
_cell.length_c   1.000
_cell.angle_alpha   90.00
_cell.angle_beta   90.00
_cell.angle_gamma   90.00
#
_symmetry.space_group_name_H-M   'P 1'
#
loop_
_entity.id
_entity.type
_entity.pdbx_description
1 polymer ?
#
loop_
_entity_poly.entity_id
_entity_poly.type
_entity_poly.pdbx_seq_one_letter_code
_entity_poly.pdbx_strand_id
1 'polypeptide(L)'
;MKQLTLLSPTAILGYGFPDSSFERGISFGPDVIAVDAGSSDPGPYYLGSGKCFVSRVAVKRDLTYLLRAARTLRVPLVIGSAGGSGAKPHLEWCHDII
;
A
#
# COMPACT_ATOMS: atom_id res chain seq x y z
N MET A 1 2.51 13.82 25.63
CA MET A 1 2.67 13.54 24.18
C MET A 1 1.31 13.21 23.61
N LYS A 2 1.02 13.60 22.36
CA LYS A 2 -0.24 13.21 21.69
C LYS A 2 -0.10 11.79 21.14
N GLN A 3 -1.08 10.92 21.39
CA GLN A 3 -1.13 9.59 20.80
C GLN A 3 -1.34 9.68 19.28
N LEU A 4 -0.69 8.78 18.53
CA LEU A 4 -0.88 8.61 17.09
C LEU A 4 -1.44 7.21 16.84
N THR A 5 -2.54 7.12 16.11
CA THR A 5 -3.17 5.84 15.73
C THR A 5 -2.94 5.58 14.24
N LEU A 6 -2.37 4.43 13.90
CA LEU A 6 -2.04 4.04 12.53
C LEU A 6 -2.87 2.82 12.11
N LEU A 7 -3.43 2.87 10.90
CA LEU A 7 -4.00 1.70 10.24
C LEU A 7 -3.02 1.17 9.17
N SER A 8 -2.58 -0.07 9.34
CA SER A 8 -1.86 -0.84 8.31
C SER A 8 -2.72 -2.01 7.86
N PRO A 9 -3.42 -1.90 6.71
CA PRO A 9 -4.44 -2.87 6.33
C PRO A 9 -3.89 -4.12 5.64
N THR A 10 -2.65 -4.08 5.13
CA THR A 10 -2.00 -5.23 4.50
C THR A 10 -0.49 -5.19 4.68
N ALA A 11 0.16 -6.34 4.54
CA ALA A 11 1.61 -6.46 4.65
C ALA A 11 2.34 -5.87 3.44
N ILE A 12 1.81 -6.09 2.23
CA ILE A 12 2.37 -5.62 0.96
C ILE A 12 1.22 -5.09 0.11
N LEU A 13 1.37 -3.86 -0.42
CA LEU A 13 0.41 -3.29 -1.36
C LEU A 13 0.19 -4.24 -2.56
N GLY A 14 -1.06 -4.64 -2.78
CA GLY A 14 -1.43 -5.61 -3.80
C GLY A 14 -1.64 -7.05 -3.29
N TYR A 15 -1.44 -7.32 -2.00
CA TYR A 15 -1.84 -8.58 -1.38
C TYR A 15 -3.32 -8.60 -0.96
N GLY A 16 -3.96 -7.43 -0.93
CA GLY A 16 -5.32 -7.30 -0.47
C GLY A 16 -5.48 -7.41 1.04
N PHE A 17 -6.74 -7.27 1.42
CA PHE A 17 -7.25 -7.30 2.79
C PHE A 17 -8.77 -7.57 2.74
N PRO A 18 -9.36 -8.18 3.78
CA PRO A 18 -10.81 -8.31 3.88
C PRO A 18 -11.48 -6.96 4.08
N ASP A 19 -12.54 -6.68 3.32
CA ASP A 19 -13.27 -5.42 3.38
C ASP A 19 -13.81 -5.13 4.80
N SER A 20 -14.32 -6.14 5.48
CA SER A 20 -14.83 -6.00 6.86
C SER A 20 -13.73 -5.63 7.87
N SER A 21 -12.51 -6.16 7.71
CA SER A 21 -11.36 -5.79 8.54
C SER A 21 -10.92 -4.36 8.27
N PHE A 22 -10.91 -3.95 7.00
CA PHE A 22 -10.58 -2.58 6.60
C PHE A 22 -11.59 -1.57 7.15
N GLU A 23 -12.88 -1.80 6.95
CA GLU A 23 -13.96 -0.97 7.47
C GLU A 23 -13.90 -0.86 9.00
N ARG A 24 -13.66 -1.98 9.69
CA ARG A 24 -13.48 -1.97 11.14
C ARG A 24 -12.26 -1.14 11.56
N GLY A 25 -11.14 -1.27 10.86
CA GLY A 25 -9.94 -0.45 11.09
C GLY A 25 -10.21 1.04 10.93
N ILE A 26 -10.93 1.42 9.87
CA ILE A 26 -11.34 2.79 9.59
C ILE A 26 -12.28 3.34 10.67
N SER A 27 -13.17 2.52 11.24
CA SER A 27 -14.10 2.95 12.28
C SER A 27 -13.42 3.42 13.58
N PHE A 28 -12.15 3.08 13.79
CA PHE A 28 -11.36 3.57 14.93
C PHE A 28 -10.80 4.99 14.73
N GLY A 29 -11.01 5.61 13.56
CA GLY A 29 -10.54 6.97 13.27
C GLY A 29 -9.01 7.11 13.29
N PRO A 30 -8.26 6.38 12.44
CA PRO A 30 -6.80 6.46 12.42
C PRO A 30 -6.33 7.86 12.01
N ASP A 31 -5.22 8.32 12.60
CA ASP A 31 -4.56 9.58 12.24
C ASP A 31 -3.74 9.47 10.93
N VAL A 32 -3.40 8.24 10.54
CA VAL A 32 -2.64 7.93 9.32
C VAL A 32 -3.00 6.52 8.83
N ILE A 33 -3.10 6.37 7.51
CA ILE A 33 -3.13 5.07 6.86
C ILE A 33 -1.74 4.85 6.26
N ALA A 34 -1.11 3.72 6.54
CA ALA A 34 0.21 3.41 6.02
C ALA A 34 0.27 1.99 5.49
N VAL A 35 1.01 1.79 4.42
CA VAL A 35 1.25 0.46 3.83
C VAL A 35 2.66 0.42 3.26
N ASP A 36 3.31 -0.73 3.32
CA ASP A 36 4.54 -0.96 2.57
C ASP A 36 4.25 -1.79 1.31
N ALA A 37 5.14 -1.75 0.34
CA ALA A 37 5.03 -2.57 -0.87
C ALA A 37 6.34 -3.34 -1.14
N GLY A 38 7.18 -3.51 -0.13
CA GLY A 38 8.52 -4.08 -0.25
C GLY A 38 8.56 -5.53 0.23
N SER A 39 9.43 -6.34 -0.38
CA SER A 39 9.74 -7.70 0.07
C SER A 39 11.10 -8.16 -0.43
N SER A 40 11.82 -8.90 0.40
CA SER A 40 13.05 -9.64 0.02
C SER A 40 12.80 -11.12 -0.27
N ASP A 41 11.61 -11.64 0.05
CA ASP A 41 11.24 -13.05 -0.14
C ASP A 41 11.39 -13.55 -1.60
N PRO A 42 11.05 -12.76 -2.65
CA PRO A 42 11.16 -13.25 -4.02
C PRO A 42 12.61 -13.20 -4.57
N GLY A 43 13.59 -12.81 -3.75
CA GLY A 43 14.99 -12.72 -4.15
C GLY A 43 15.29 -11.56 -5.12
N PRO A 44 16.49 -11.54 -5.75
CA PRO A 44 16.99 -10.37 -6.48
C PRO A 44 16.39 -10.19 -7.89
N TYR A 45 15.60 -11.16 -8.39
CA TYR A 45 15.11 -11.15 -9.77
C TYR A 45 14.30 -9.90 -10.13
N TYR A 46 13.34 -9.52 -9.28
CA TYR A 46 12.43 -8.40 -9.55
C TYR A 46 13.15 -7.06 -9.50
N LEU A 47 14.10 -6.90 -8.57
CA LEU A 47 14.99 -5.75 -8.52
C LEU A 47 15.84 -5.64 -9.80
N GLY A 48 16.48 -6.74 -10.22
CA GLY A 48 17.36 -6.75 -11.40
C GLY A 48 16.62 -6.61 -12.74
N SER A 49 15.38 -7.10 -12.83
CA SER A 49 14.56 -7.02 -14.04
C SER A 49 13.71 -5.76 -14.14
N GLY A 50 13.56 -5.00 -13.06
CA GLY A 50 12.66 -3.83 -12.97
C GLY A 50 11.18 -4.18 -13.06
N LYS A 51 10.82 -5.46 -12.91
CA LYS A 51 9.43 -5.94 -12.96
C LYS A 51 8.85 -5.94 -11.55
N CYS A 52 7.57 -5.60 -11.45
CA CYS A 52 6.87 -5.71 -10.18
C CYS A 52 6.52 -7.17 -9.85
N PHE A 53 6.69 -7.53 -8.59
CA PHE A 53 6.35 -8.86 -8.06
C PHE A 53 4.83 -9.07 -7.91
N VAL A 54 4.09 -7.98 -7.70
CA VAL A 54 2.63 -7.98 -7.47
C VAL A 54 1.83 -7.65 -8.74
N SER A 55 0.57 -8.11 -8.79
CA SER A 55 -0.34 -7.84 -9.89
C SER A 55 -0.76 -6.36 -9.96
N ARG A 56 -0.74 -5.78 -11.16
CA ARG A 56 -1.23 -4.40 -11.41
C ARG A 56 -2.68 -4.22 -10.97
N VAL A 57 -3.53 -5.22 -11.21
CA VAL A 57 -4.96 -5.16 -10.86
C VAL A 57 -5.13 -5.17 -9.34
N ALA A 58 -4.34 -5.98 -8.63
CA ALA A 58 -4.42 -6.07 -7.17
C ALA A 58 -3.90 -4.79 -6.51
N VAL A 59 -2.79 -4.22 -7.00
CA VAL A 59 -2.29 -2.92 -6.53
C VAL A 59 -3.32 -1.82 -6.79
N LYS A 60 -3.95 -1.80 -7.97
CA LYS A 60 -5.02 -0.84 -8.29
C LYS A 60 -6.21 -0.96 -7.33
N ARG A 61 -6.62 -2.19 -7.01
CA ARG A 61 -7.69 -2.45 -6.03
C ARG A 61 -7.33 -1.81 -4.71
N ASP A 62 -6.18 -2.16 -4.14
CA ASP A 62 -5.77 -1.69 -2.83
C ASP A 62 -5.59 -0.17 -2.81
N LEU A 63 -4.89 0.41 -3.78
CA LEU A 63 -4.76 1.87 -3.93
C LEU A 63 -6.13 2.57 -3.97
N THR A 64 -7.12 2.00 -4.65
CA THR A 64 -8.47 2.58 -4.73
C THR A 64 -9.13 2.66 -3.36
N TYR A 65 -9.06 1.59 -2.55
CA TYR A 65 -9.59 1.61 -1.19
C TYR A 65 -8.85 2.60 -0.30
N LEU A 66 -7.51 2.56 -0.32
CA LEU A 66 -6.66 3.39 0.54
C LEU A 66 -6.79 4.88 0.24
N LEU A 67 -6.73 5.26 -1.04
CA LEU A 67 -6.86 6.67 -1.47
C LEU A 67 -8.24 7.23 -1.14
N ARG A 68 -9.31 6.46 -1.35
CA ARG A 68 -10.68 6.87 -0.99
C ARG A 68 -10.80 7.07 0.52
N ALA A 69 -10.34 6.12 1.32
CA ALA A 69 -10.43 6.22 2.77
C ALA A 69 -9.63 7.40 3.33
N ALA A 70 -8.37 7.56 2.91
CA ALA A 70 -7.51 8.67 3.32
C ALA A 70 -8.14 10.02 2.96
N ARG A 71 -8.71 10.14 1.76
CA ARG A 71 -9.38 11.37 1.32
C ARG A 71 -10.65 11.65 2.12
N THR A 72 -11.47 10.64 2.38
CA THR A 72 -12.71 10.77 3.17
C THR A 72 -12.43 11.16 4.61
N LEU A 73 -11.46 10.50 5.27
CA LEU A 73 -11.06 10.79 6.64
C LEU A 73 -10.22 12.07 6.76
N ARG A 74 -9.68 12.59 5.65
CA ARG A 74 -8.74 13.72 5.58
C ARG A 74 -7.46 13.47 6.38
N VAL A 75 -6.92 12.27 6.25
CA VAL A 75 -5.67 11.82 6.90
C VAL A 75 -4.63 11.46 5.84
N PRO A 76 -3.33 11.56 6.14
CA PRO A 76 -2.28 11.14 5.22
C PRO A 76 -2.37 9.65 4.90
N LEU A 77 -2.09 9.32 3.64
CA LEU A 77 -1.74 7.97 3.18
C LEU A 77 -0.24 7.93 2.91
N VAL A 78 0.47 7.01 3.55
CA VAL A 78 1.91 6.79 3.35
C VAL A 78 2.13 5.42 2.71
N ILE A 79 2.86 5.40 1.60
CA ILE A 79 3.26 4.17 0.91
C ILE A 79 4.78 4.07 0.99
N GLY A 80 5.30 3.09 1.72
CA GLY A 80 6.73 3.00 2.07
C GLY A 80 7.65 2.69 0.88
N SER A 81 7.21 1.85 -0.04
CA SER A 81 7.96 1.44 -1.24
C SER A 81 6.99 1.07 -2.37
N ALA A 82 7.49 0.51 -3.48
CA ALA A 82 6.67 0.16 -4.63
C ALA A 82 7.09 -1.16 -5.30
N GLY A 83 6.11 -1.92 -5.77
CA GLY A 83 6.30 -3.05 -6.70
C GLY A 83 7.11 -4.24 -6.20
N GLY A 84 7.35 -4.37 -4.89
CA GLY A 84 8.15 -5.43 -4.27
C GLY A 84 9.60 -5.03 -4.01
N SER A 85 10.23 -4.29 -4.91
CA SER A 85 11.68 -4.02 -4.86
C SER A 85 12.07 -2.54 -4.80
N GLY A 86 11.13 -1.60 -4.94
CA GLY A 86 11.32 -0.18 -4.61
C GLY A 86 12.26 0.64 -5.51
N ALA A 87 12.91 0.05 -6.52
CA ALA A 87 13.70 0.83 -7.49
C ALA A 87 12.82 1.74 -8.37
N LYS A 88 13.43 2.72 -9.03
CA LYS A 88 12.74 3.73 -9.88
C LYS A 88 11.65 3.15 -10.82
N PRO A 89 11.89 2.06 -11.59
CA PRO A 89 10.85 1.48 -12.45
C PRO A 89 9.61 0.99 -11.70
N HIS A 90 9.78 0.50 -10.46
CA HIS A 90 8.67 0.02 -9.63
C HIS A 90 7.81 1.18 -9.11
N LEU A 91 8.46 2.29 -8.74
CA LEU A 91 7.77 3.51 -8.33
C LEU A 91 6.98 4.11 -9.51
N GLU A 92 7.62 4.25 -10.67
CA GLU A 92 6.98 4.73 -11.91
C GLU A 92 5.78 3.84 -12.28
N TRP A 93 5.97 2.51 -12.26
CA TRP A 93 4.90 1.56 -12.54
C TRP A 93 3.70 1.70 -11.59
N CYS A 94 3.95 1.93 -10.29
CA CYS A 94 2.91 2.09 -9.27
C CYS A 94 2.18 3.43 -9.46
N HIS A 95 2.92 4.50 -9.74
CA HIS A 95 2.37 5.81 -10.03
C HIS A 95 1.45 5.78 -11.27
N ASP A 96 1.82 5.05 -12.33
CA ASP A 96 1.01 4.94 -13.55
C ASP A 96 -0.33 4.21 -13.35
N ILE A 97 -0.58 3.58 -12.19
CA ILE A 97 -1.85 2.87 -11.92
C ILE A 97 -3.00 3.83 -11.63
N ILE A 98 -2.69 5.06 -11.21
CA ILE A 98 -3.60 6.07 -10.68
C ILE A 98 -3.56 7.35 -11.50
#